data_AF-A0A822HCN0-F1
#
_entry.id   AF-A0A822HCN0-F1
#
_cell.length_a   1.000
_cell.length_b   1.000
_cell.length_c   1.000
_cell.angle_alpha   90.00
_cell.angle_beta   90.00
_cell.angle_gamma   90.00
#
_symmetry.space_group_name_H-M   'P 1'
#
loop_
_entity.id
_entity.type
_entity.pdbx_description
1 polymer ?
#
loop_
_entity_poly.entity_id
_entity_poly.type
_entity_poly.pdbx_seq_one_letter_code
_entity_poly.pdbx_strand_id
1 'polypeptide(L)'
;AGFSKQNNPVFYYIARRFKVNEMNCDLLIYHVLLTLKPFQAKPFELIVDFTHTCTDNRFKTDYLSKWFICMPDCFYYNLQACYIYNCNSWVREYTKYHDRILSTIKGSRKLLFLDHISRLNDFIEFDQQKLPGHTLSLEEDLKVF
;
A
#
# COMPACT_ATOMS: atom_id res chain seq x y z
N ALA A 1 -5.66 11.36 -5.32
CA ALA A 1 -4.25 11.08 -5.66
C ALA A 1 -3.51 12.41 -5.68
N GLY A 2 -2.25 12.42 -5.27
CA GLY A 2 -1.35 13.57 -5.39
C GLY A 2 -0.11 13.18 -6.19
N PHE A 3 0.87 14.07 -6.24
CA PHE A 3 2.15 13.82 -6.90
C PHE A 3 3.29 13.82 -5.90
N SER A 4 4.29 12.97 -6.12
CA SER A 4 5.54 13.02 -5.36
C SER A 4 6.39 14.21 -5.78
N LYS A 5 7.46 14.49 -5.03
CA LYS A 5 8.45 15.52 -5.38
C LYS A 5 9.16 15.23 -6.70
N GLN A 6 9.15 13.98 -7.15
CA GLN A 6 9.65 13.58 -8.47
C GLN A 6 8.58 13.70 -9.57
N ASN A 7 7.43 14.29 -9.25
CA ASN A 7 6.27 14.45 -10.13
C ASN A 7 5.67 13.12 -10.61
N ASN A 8 5.85 12.04 -9.84
CA ASN A 8 5.19 10.77 -10.10
C ASN A 8 3.79 10.78 -9.48
N PRO A 9 2.76 10.24 -10.14
CA PRO A 9 1.45 10.05 -9.54
C PRO A 9 1.55 9.07 -8.36
N VAL A 10 0.92 9.44 -7.24
CA VAL A 10 0.91 8.66 -6.00
C VAL A 10 -0.47 8.03 -5.78
N PHE A 11 -0.49 6.71 -5.71
CA PHE A 11 -1.67 5.90 -5.42
C PHE A 11 -1.70 5.45 -3.97
N TYR A 12 -2.89 5.18 -3.45
CA TYR A 12 -3.09 4.84 -2.05
C TYR A 12 -3.91 3.55 -1.95
N TYR A 13 -3.35 2.54 -1.29
CA TYR A 13 -4.09 1.38 -0.84
C TYR A 13 -4.33 1.50 0.67
N ILE A 14 -5.60 1.68 1.05
CA ILE A 14 -6.01 1.81 2.45
C ILE A 14 -6.54 0.46 2.92
N ALA A 15 -5.67 -0.36 3.52
CA ALA A 15 -5.95 -1.77 3.77
C ALA A 15 -7.22 -1.98 4.62
N ARG A 16 -7.46 -1.13 5.63
CA ARG A 16 -8.64 -1.24 6.50
C ARG A 16 -9.99 -1.11 5.78
N ARG A 17 -10.02 -0.54 4.56
CA ARG A 17 -11.24 -0.40 3.75
C ARG A 17 -11.63 -1.68 3.02
N PHE A 18 -10.67 -2.58 2.77
CA PHE A 18 -10.99 -3.88 2.21
C PHE A 18 -11.57 -4.78 3.31
N LYS A 19 -12.70 -5.42 3.04
CA LYS A 19 -13.36 -6.36 3.96
C LYS A 19 -13.51 -7.72 3.28
N VAL A 20 -12.75 -8.71 3.76
CA VAL A 20 -12.56 -10.00 3.09
C VAL A 20 -13.84 -10.81 2.88
N ASN A 21 -14.85 -10.62 3.73
CA ASN A 21 -16.12 -11.34 3.66
C ASN A 21 -17.25 -10.52 2.99
N GLU A 22 -16.99 -9.25 2.66
CA GLU A 22 -18.00 -8.34 2.11
C GLU A 22 -17.66 -7.92 0.67
N MET A 23 -16.39 -7.98 0.30
CA MET A 23 -15.90 -7.50 -0.98
C MET A 23 -15.39 -8.63 -1.87
N ASN A 24 -15.71 -8.53 -3.16
CA ASN A 24 -15.15 -9.44 -4.16
C ASN A 24 -13.72 -9.01 -4.53
N CYS A 25 -12.74 -9.85 -4.21
CA CYS A 25 -11.33 -9.57 -4.48
C CYS A 25 -11.03 -9.43 -5.98
N ASP A 26 -11.76 -10.13 -6.85
CA ASP A 26 -11.54 -10.06 -8.31
C ASP A 26 -11.95 -8.69 -8.86
N LEU A 27 -13.05 -8.14 -8.35
CA LEU A 27 -13.48 -6.78 -8.67
C LEU A 27 -12.49 -5.74 -8.13
N LEU A 28 -11.88 -5.98 -6.97
CA LEU A 28 -10.82 -5.11 -6.45
C LEU A 28 -9.58 -5.14 -7.34
N ILE A 29 -9.09 -6.33 -7.73
CA ILE A 29 -7.96 -6.47 -8.65
C ILE A 29 -8.29 -5.77 -9.97
N TYR A 30 -9.46 -6.02 -10.55
CA TYR A 30 -9.90 -5.38 -11.78
C TYR A 30 -9.95 -3.85 -11.67
N HIS A 31 -10.47 -3.32 -10.56
CA HIS A 31 -10.49 -1.90 -10.29
C HIS A 31 -9.08 -1.30 -10.22
N VAL A 32 -8.14 -1.97 -9.54
CA VAL A 32 -6.74 -1.53 -9.48
C VAL A 32 -6.09 -1.56 -10.87
N LEU A 33 -6.31 -2.62 -11.67
CA LEU A 33 -5.79 -2.70 -13.03
C LEU A 33 -6.31 -1.56 -13.91
N LEU A 34 -7.62 -1.26 -13.86
CA LEU A 34 -8.20 -0.13 -14.58
C LEU A 34 -7.64 1.22 -14.12
N THR A 35 -7.43 1.37 -12.81
CA THR A 35 -6.86 2.59 -12.21
C THR A 35 -5.43 2.84 -12.67
N LEU A 36 -4.62 1.77 -12.77
CA LEU A 36 -3.22 1.86 -13.18
C LEU A 36 -3.02 1.82 -14.69
N LYS A 37 -4.01 1.37 -15.47
CA LYS A 37 -3.91 1.26 -16.95
C LYS A 37 -3.40 2.52 -17.65
N PRO A 38 -3.82 3.76 -17.30
CA PRO A 38 -3.29 4.97 -17.92
C PRO A 38 -1.79 5.23 -17.62
N PHE A 39 -1.23 4.54 -16.63
CA PHE A 39 0.13 4.69 -16.11
C PHE A 39 1.03 3.49 -16.44
N GLN A 40 0.57 2.56 -17.29
CA GLN A 40 1.34 1.36 -17.68
C GLN A 40 2.70 1.63 -18.34
N ALA A 41 2.92 2.85 -18.82
CA ALA A 41 4.17 3.29 -19.44
C ALA A 41 4.77 4.51 -18.73
N LYS A 42 4.31 4.81 -17.50
CA LYS A 42 4.75 5.97 -16.72
C LYS A 42 5.14 5.54 -15.32
N PRO A 43 6.24 6.09 -14.76
CA PRO A 43 6.56 5.90 -13.36
C PRO A 43 5.40 6.29 -12.45
N PHE A 44 5.22 5.56 -11.35
CA PHE A 44 4.26 5.89 -10.31
C PHE A 44 4.75 5.42 -8.94
N GLU A 45 4.11 5.90 -7.89
CA GLU A 45 4.40 5.55 -6.51
C GLU A 45 3.15 5.06 -5.79
N LEU A 46 3.35 4.25 -4.75
CA LEU A 46 2.28 3.64 -3.98
C LEU A 46 2.48 3.89 -2.49
N ILE A 47 1.41 4.25 -1.79
CA ILE A 47 1.34 4.23 -0.34
C ILE A 47 0.41 3.11 0.08
N VAL A 48 0.89 2.23 0.94
CA VAL A 48 0.10 1.20 1.61
C VAL A 48 -0.09 1.60 3.06
N ASP A 49 -1.31 2.00 3.39
CA ASP A 49 -1.71 2.37 4.74
C ASP A 49 -2.26 1.14 5.47
N PHE A 50 -1.50 0.63 6.44
CA PHE A 50 -1.88 -0.49 7.28
C PHE A 50 -2.53 -0.07 8.62
N THR A 51 -2.85 1.21 8.81
CA THR A 51 -3.53 1.70 10.02
C THR A 51 -4.76 0.88 10.36
N HIS A 52 -4.77 0.29 11.57
CA HIS A 52 -5.82 -0.62 12.08
C HIS A 52 -6.12 -1.86 11.21
N THR A 53 -5.18 -2.29 10.37
CA THR A 53 -5.36 -3.53 9.61
C THR A 53 -5.39 -4.73 10.54
N CYS A 54 -6.40 -5.59 10.37
CA CYS A 54 -6.59 -6.81 11.14
C CYS A 54 -7.06 -7.97 10.26
N THR A 55 -7.46 -9.07 10.89
CA THR A 55 -7.95 -10.30 10.24
C THR A 55 -9.06 -10.05 9.20
N ASP A 56 -9.94 -9.08 9.41
CA ASP A 56 -11.06 -8.78 8.51
C ASP A 56 -10.61 -8.11 7.20
N ASN A 57 -9.40 -7.57 7.18
CA ASN A 57 -8.83 -6.84 6.04
C ASN A 57 -7.84 -7.68 5.23
N ARG A 58 -7.66 -8.96 5.58
CA ARG A 58 -6.65 -9.83 4.97
C ARG A 58 -7.04 -10.26 3.57
N PHE A 59 -6.07 -10.39 2.68
CA PHE A 59 -6.24 -11.28 1.54
C PHE A 59 -6.11 -12.73 2.01
N LYS A 60 -6.99 -13.62 1.54
CA LYS A 60 -6.80 -15.07 1.73
C LYS A 60 -5.64 -15.54 0.84
N THR A 61 -5.03 -16.67 1.14
CA THR A 61 -3.86 -17.21 0.43
C THR A 61 -4.01 -17.19 -1.09
N ASP A 62 -5.16 -17.65 -1.60
CA ASP A 62 -5.42 -17.69 -3.04
C ASP A 62 -5.53 -16.30 -3.64
N TYR A 63 -6.17 -15.36 -2.94
CA TYR A 63 -6.27 -13.97 -3.36
C TYR A 63 -4.93 -13.23 -3.29
N LEU A 64 -4.12 -13.49 -2.26
CA LEU A 64 -2.78 -12.93 -2.16
C LEU A 64 -1.92 -13.40 -3.34
N SER A 65 -1.98 -14.70 -3.67
CA SER A 65 -1.27 -15.26 -4.83
C SER A 65 -1.77 -14.67 -6.14
N LYS A 66 -3.10 -14.47 -6.26
CA LYS A 66 -3.74 -13.90 -7.45
C LYS A 66 -3.27 -12.50 -7.77
N TRP A 67 -2.98 -11.65 -6.77
CA TRP A 67 -2.36 -10.34 -7.02
C TRP A 67 -1.06 -10.45 -7.80
N PHE A 68 -0.19 -11.40 -7.44
CA PHE A 68 1.10 -11.58 -8.12
C PHE A 68 0.96 -12.14 -9.54
N ILE A 69 -0.05 -12.97 -9.77
CA ILE A 69 -0.32 -13.59 -11.08
C ILE A 69 -1.00 -12.61 -12.04
N CYS A 70 -1.97 -11.83 -11.55
CA CYS A 70 -2.80 -10.96 -12.39
C CYS A 70 -2.14 -9.62 -12.70
N MET A 71 -1.15 -9.18 -11.92
CA MET A 71 -0.50 -7.89 -12.12
C MET A 71 0.53 -7.96 -13.26
N PRO A 72 0.42 -7.13 -14.32
CA PRO A 72 1.41 -7.06 -15.38
C PRO A 72 2.81 -6.63 -14.93
N ASP A 73 3.85 -7.19 -15.56
CA ASP A 73 5.26 -6.85 -15.32
C ASP A 73 5.57 -5.35 -15.44
N CYS A 74 4.89 -4.66 -16.36
CA CYS A 74 5.08 -3.22 -16.57
C CYS A 74 4.74 -2.40 -15.31
N PHE A 75 3.82 -2.86 -14.46
CA PHE A 75 3.51 -2.15 -13.22
C PHE A 75 4.60 -2.34 -12.17
N TYR A 76 5.19 -3.52 -12.04
CA TYR A 76 6.35 -3.73 -11.16
C TYR A 76 7.57 -2.94 -11.62
N TYR A 77 7.78 -2.85 -12.94
CA TYR A 77 8.84 -2.05 -13.53
C TYR A 77 8.66 -0.56 -13.22
N ASN A 78 7.46 -0.03 -13.48
CA ASN A 78 7.17 1.41 -13.35
C ASN A 78 6.94 1.90 -11.91
N LEU A 79 6.64 1.00 -10.97
CA LEU A 79 6.59 1.34 -9.54
C LEU A 79 7.96 1.85 -9.08
N GLN A 80 8.07 3.12 -8.68
CA GLN A 80 9.33 3.71 -8.22
C GLN A 80 9.55 3.48 -6.73
N ALA A 81 8.50 3.70 -5.93
CA ALA A 81 8.52 3.51 -4.49
C ALA A 81 7.18 3.01 -3.99
N CYS A 82 7.23 2.17 -2.97
CA CYS A 82 6.09 1.68 -2.22
C CYS A 82 6.32 2.00 -0.73
N TYR A 83 5.64 3.01 -0.24
CA TYR A 83 5.71 3.46 1.14
C TYR A 83 4.75 2.64 2.00
N ILE A 84 5.31 1.91 2.95
CA ILE A 84 4.57 1.07 3.88
C ILE A 84 4.41 1.82 5.19
N TYR A 85 3.19 2.22 5.52
CA TYR A 85 2.89 3.04 6.70
C TYR A 85 2.02 2.28 7.70
N ASN A 86 2.27 2.48 9.00
CA ASN A 86 1.56 1.86 10.13
C ASN A 86 1.46 0.32 10.06
N CYS A 87 2.56 -0.32 9.65
CA CYS A 87 2.71 -1.76 9.80
C CYS A 87 2.61 -2.16 11.27
N ASN A 88 1.69 -3.07 11.59
CA ASN A 88 1.46 -3.52 12.96
C ASN A 88 1.88 -4.99 13.16
N SER A 89 1.80 -5.48 14.40
CA SER A 89 2.17 -6.85 14.76
C SER A 89 1.37 -7.90 13.97
N TRP A 90 0.08 -7.66 13.73
CA TRP A 90 -0.76 -8.55 12.93
C TRP A 90 -0.26 -8.64 11.48
N VAL A 91 0.06 -7.50 10.85
CA VAL A 91 0.62 -7.48 9.48
C VAL A 91 1.96 -8.21 9.44
N ARG A 92 2.82 -8.05 10.46
CA ARG A 92 4.09 -8.78 10.57
C ARG A 92 3.88 -10.30 10.65
N GLU A 93 2.94 -10.78 11.43
CA GLU A 93 2.65 -12.23 11.51
C GLU A 93 2.01 -12.74 10.21
N TYR A 94 1.13 -11.94 9.59
CA TYR A 94 0.56 -12.26 8.28
C TYR A 94 1.64 -12.38 7.19
N THR A 95 2.64 -11.49 7.16
CA THR A 95 3.72 -11.56 6.17
C THR A 95 4.64 -12.75 6.41
N LYS A 96 4.94 -13.09 7.66
CA LYS A 96 5.68 -14.33 8.00
C LYS A 96 4.93 -15.59 7.57
N TYR A 97 3.63 -15.66 7.84
CA TYR A 97 2.80 -16.81 7.46
C TYR A 97 2.79 -17.01 5.93
N HIS A 98 2.82 -15.93 5.15
CA HIS A 98 2.84 -15.95 3.69
C HIS A 98 4.23 -15.72 3.08
N ASP A 99 5.32 -16.02 3.81
CA ASP A 99 6.70 -15.74 3.37
C ASP A 99 7.01 -16.32 1.98
N ARG A 100 6.49 -17.50 1.68
CA ARG A 100 6.65 -18.14 0.36
C ARG A 100 6.08 -17.27 -0.78
N ILE A 101 4.87 -16.73 -0.61
CA ILE A 101 4.22 -15.91 -1.65
C ILE A 101 4.91 -14.54 -1.74
N LEU A 102 5.26 -13.96 -0.60
CA LEU A 102 5.88 -12.63 -0.52
C LEU A 102 7.39 -12.64 -0.80
N SER A 103 7.99 -13.82 -0.98
CA SER A 103 9.42 -13.98 -1.28
C SER A 103 9.86 -13.18 -2.53
N THR A 104 8.96 -13.00 -3.50
CA THR A 104 9.20 -12.25 -4.75
C THR A 104 9.45 -10.76 -4.54
N ILE A 105 8.95 -10.18 -3.44
CA ILE A 105 9.13 -8.76 -3.10
C ILE A 105 10.04 -8.56 -1.88
N LYS A 106 10.45 -9.65 -1.22
CA LYS A 106 11.29 -9.62 -0.03
C LYS A 106 12.67 -9.02 -0.38
N GLY A 107 13.09 -8.03 0.40
CA GLY A 107 14.37 -7.33 0.18
C GLY A 107 14.36 -6.33 -0.98
N SER A 108 13.21 -6.08 -1.63
CA SER A 108 13.10 -5.04 -2.64
C SER A 108 13.41 -3.66 -2.07
N ARG A 109 14.35 -2.94 -2.70
CA ARG A 109 14.70 -1.56 -2.33
C ARG A 109 13.56 -0.55 -2.58
N LYS A 110 12.54 -0.96 -3.34
CA LYS A 110 11.35 -0.14 -3.60
C LYS A 110 10.39 -0.13 -2.41
N LEU A 111 10.49 -1.09 -1.48
CA LEU A 111 9.66 -1.13 -0.27
C LEU A 111 10.30 -0.28 0.83
N LEU A 112 9.65 0.83 1.17
CA LEU A 112 10.13 1.80 2.15
C LEU A 112 9.18 1.79 3.36
N PHE A 113 9.65 1.25 4.49
CA PHE A 113 8.88 1.26 5.73
C PHE A 113 9.04 2.62 6.41
N LEU A 114 7.90 3.24 6.71
CA LEU A 114 7.85 4.55 7.34
C LEU A 114 7.59 4.39 8.84
N ASP A 115 8.53 4.88 9.64
CA ASP A 115 8.44 4.86 11.11
C ASP A 115 7.49 5.95 11.64
N HIS A 116 7.30 7.03 10.86
CA HIS A 116 6.40 8.15 11.18
C HIS A 116 5.88 8.76 9.88
N ILE A 117 4.68 9.38 9.91
CA ILE A 117 4.09 9.98 8.70
C ILE A 117 4.92 11.15 8.18
N SER A 118 5.62 11.85 9.07
CA SER A 118 6.45 13.01 8.72
C SER A 118 7.57 12.65 7.74
N ARG A 119 8.02 11.39 7.73
CA ARG A 119 8.98 10.88 6.73
C ARG A 119 8.41 10.91 5.31
N LEU A 120 7.08 10.94 5.16
CA LEU A 120 6.46 11.11 3.84
C LEU A 120 6.76 12.49 3.25
N ASN A 121 7.02 13.49 4.09
CA ASN A 121 7.40 14.85 3.65
C ASN A 121 8.74 14.88 2.90
N ASP A 122 9.60 13.86 3.07
CA ASP A 122 10.84 13.75 2.32
C ASP A 122 10.59 13.41 0.84
N PHE A 123 9.43 12.81 0.53
CA PHE A 123 9.10 12.26 -0.78
C PHE A 123 7.91 12.94 -1.45
N ILE A 124 6.97 13.49 -0.67
CA ILE A 124 5.71 14.04 -1.15
C ILE A 124 5.44 15.34 -0.39
N GLU A 125 5.18 16.43 -1.12
CA GLU A 125 4.81 17.72 -0.52
C GLU A 125 3.53 17.59 0.31
N PHE A 126 3.44 18.35 1.40
CA PHE A 126 2.37 18.19 2.41
C PHE A 126 0.97 18.33 1.80
N ASP A 127 0.76 19.29 0.89
CA ASP A 127 -0.50 19.53 0.18
C ASP A 127 -0.85 18.42 -0.84
N GLN A 128 0.14 17.64 -1.27
CA GLN A 128 0.00 16.49 -2.17
C GLN A 128 -0.28 15.18 -1.43
N GLN A 129 -0.10 15.13 -0.10
CA GLN A 129 -0.43 13.96 0.69
C GLN A 129 -1.96 13.84 0.84
N LYS A 130 -2.48 12.63 0.58
CA LYS A 130 -3.92 12.31 0.56
C LYS A 130 -4.25 11.09 1.43
N LEU A 131 -3.54 10.93 2.55
CA LEU A 131 -3.89 9.92 3.54
C LEU A 131 -5.28 10.23 4.15
N PRO A 132 -6.04 9.21 4.57
CA PRO A 132 -7.36 9.44 5.15
C PRO A 132 -7.28 10.28 6.44
N GLY A 133 -8.23 11.18 6.67
CA GLY A 133 -8.25 12.02 7.88
C GLY A 133 -8.18 11.23 9.19
N HIS A 134 -8.84 10.07 9.28
CA HIS A 134 -8.75 9.18 10.44
C HIS A 134 -7.34 8.59 10.65
N THR A 135 -6.52 8.50 9.61
CA THR A 135 -5.12 8.09 9.77
C THR A 135 -4.29 9.25 10.34
N LEU A 136 -4.56 10.49 9.89
CA LEU A 136 -3.87 11.69 10.37
C LEU A 136 -4.22 12.04 11.83
N SER A 137 -5.49 11.88 12.21
CA SER A 137 -5.96 12.23 13.55
C SER A 137 -5.34 11.39 14.67
N LEU A 138 -4.81 10.20 14.36
CA LEU A 138 -4.11 9.37 15.34
C LEU A 138 -2.79 10.00 15.81
N GLU A 139 -2.18 10.89 15.02
CA GLU A 139 -0.95 11.58 15.40
C GLU A 139 -1.21 12.83 16.24
N GLU A 140 -2.40 13.44 16.15
CA GLU A 140 -2.75 14.68 16.86
C GLU A 140 -2.97 14.44 18.38
N ASP A 141 -3.35 13.23 18.78
CA ASP A 141 -3.78 12.89 20.15
C ASP A 141 -2.75 12.09 20.98
N LEU A 142 -1.48 12.04 20.56
CA LEU A 142 -0.46 11.23 21.24
C LEU A 142 0.09 11.90 22.51
N LYS A 143 -0.29 11.38 23.68
CA LYS A 143 0.53 11.50 24.91
C LYS A 143 1.51 10.34 24.97
N VAL A 144 2.80 10.65 24.86
CA VAL A 144 3.89 9.66 25.03
C VAL A 144 4.17 9.52 26.53
N PHE A 145 4.06 8.29 27.05
CA PHE A 145 4.31 7.93 28.45
C PHE A 145 5.68 7.27 28.62
#